data_AF-A0AA36D7Q3-F1
#
_entry.id   AF-A0AA36D7Q3-F1
#
_cell.length_a   1.000
_cell.length_b   1.000
_cell.length_c   1.000
_cell.angle_alpha   90.00
_cell.angle_beta   90.00
_cell.angle_gamma   90.00
#
_symmetry.space_group_name_H-M   'P 1'
#
loop_
_entity.id
_entity.type
_entity.pdbx_description
1 polymer ?
#
loop_
_entity_poly.entity_id
_entity_poly.type
_entity_poly.pdbx_seq_one_letter_code
_entity_poly.pdbx_strand_id
1 'polypeptide(L)'
;MDQTRQGRACELELRRWANLLEALQSEGATNDEAPLIFEDEDEPKISAESIILRSNQTIEKCILAFATHAIEAENFLNQAVNTHFPTILLYEEMESPTQAEVVARMSRFLPALHAFADFLGRVSLMFRNLLQQIRAFYGLSQAELPNSKEWSLTRSWRTLGDLLAILMQTDEIVLHHAWVKRDWNVYRR
;
A
#
# COMPACT_ATOMS: atom_id res chain seq x y z
N MET A 1 -6.07 9.21 -36.29
CA MET A 1 -5.68 10.45 -35.59
C MET A 1 -6.06 10.36 -34.09
N ASP A 2 -5.56 9.36 -33.35
CA ASP A 2 -5.96 9.11 -31.94
C ASP A 2 -4.83 9.22 -30.90
N GLN A 3 -3.57 9.33 -31.33
CA GLN A 3 -2.40 9.33 -30.43
C GLN A 3 -2.32 10.56 -29.51
N THR A 4 -2.95 11.68 -29.87
CA THR A 4 -2.91 12.92 -29.09
C THR A 4 -3.86 12.93 -27.89
N ARG A 5 -4.88 12.04 -27.84
CA ARG A 5 -5.79 11.92 -26.69
C ARG A 5 -5.20 11.05 -25.58
N GLN A 6 -4.54 9.95 -25.95
CA GLN A 6 -3.92 9.02 -25.01
C GLN A 6 -2.72 9.64 -24.28
N GLY A 7 -1.91 10.43 -24.98
CA GLY A 7 -0.81 11.19 -24.36
C GLY A 7 -1.30 12.21 -23.31
N ARG A 8 -2.41 12.90 -23.59
CA ARG A 8 -3.01 13.86 -22.64
C ARG A 8 -3.61 13.19 -21.41
N ALA A 9 -4.19 11.99 -21.57
CA ALA A 9 -4.71 11.20 -20.44
C ALA A 9 -3.57 10.73 -19.53
N CYS A 10 -2.47 10.26 -20.11
CA CYS A 10 -1.28 9.87 -19.35
C CYS A 10 -0.65 11.06 -18.60
N GLU A 11 -0.60 12.23 -19.25
CA GLU A 11 -0.09 13.46 -18.64
C GLU A 11 -1.00 13.97 -17.50
N LEU A 12 -2.31 13.80 -17.63
CA LEU A 12 -3.29 14.10 -16.57
C LEU A 12 -3.12 13.19 -15.36
N GLU A 13 -2.92 11.88 -15.58
CA GLU A 13 -2.66 10.94 -14.50
C GLU A 13 -1.32 11.25 -13.82
N LEU A 14 -0.25 11.53 -14.57
CA LEU A 14 1.05 11.92 -14.00
C LEU A 14 0.95 13.19 -13.14
N ARG A 15 0.19 14.20 -13.58
CA ARG A 15 -0.08 15.41 -12.78
C ARG A 15 -0.91 15.10 -11.54
N ARG A 16 -1.87 14.18 -11.63
CA ARG A 16 -2.67 13.73 -10.48
C ARG A 16 -1.80 13.02 -9.45
N TRP A 17 -0.88 12.17 -9.89
CA TRP A 17 0.10 11.51 -9.03
C TRP A 17 1.08 12.51 -8.39
N ALA A 18 1.55 13.50 -9.14
CA ALA A 18 2.38 14.58 -8.58
C ALA A 18 1.66 15.38 -7.50
N ASN A 19 0.39 15.76 -7.73
CA ASN A 19 -0.41 16.48 -6.75
C ASN A 19 -0.72 15.64 -5.51
N LEU A 20 -0.91 14.32 -5.65
CA LEU A 20 -1.06 13.41 -4.51
C LEU A 20 0.23 13.30 -3.69
N LEU A 21 1.40 13.31 -4.34
CA LEU A 21 2.69 13.32 -3.65
C LEU A 21 2.93 14.62 -2.89
N GLU A 22 2.53 15.77 -3.45
CA GLU A 22 2.60 17.07 -2.76
C GLU A 22 1.58 17.15 -1.60
N ALA A 23 0.37 16.62 -1.78
CA ALA A 23 -0.62 16.54 -0.70
C ALA A 23 -0.12 15.71 0.48
N LEU A 24 0.54 14.57 0.20
CA LEU A 24 1.18 13.73 1.23
C LEU A 24 2.34 14.43 1.95
N GLN A 25 3.04 15.37 1.29
CA GLN A 25 4.05 16.20 1.94
C GLN A 25 3.42 17.25 2.86
N SER A 26 2.25 17.78 2.50
CA SER A 26 1.54 18.77 3.32
C SER A 26 0.84 18.18 4.54
N GLU A 27 0.33 16.93 4.45
CA GLU A 27 -0.32 16.24 5.57
C GLU A 27 0.67 15.60 6.56
N GLY A 28 1.93 15.38 6.16
CA GLY A 28 3.00 14.90 7.03
C GLY A 28 3.53 15.93 8.04
N ALA A 29 3.10 17.19 7.97
CA ALA A 29 3.58 18.27 8.83
C ALA A 29 2.80 18.44 10.15
N THR A 30 1.73 17.66 10.39
CA THR A 30 0.88 17.81 11.59
C THR A 30 0.71 16.55 12.44
N ASN A 31 1.44 15.47 12.16
CA ASN A 31 1.46 14.30 13.04
C ASN A 31 2.80 14.23 13.78
N ASP A 32 2.68 14.30 15.09
CA ASP A 32 3.71 14.35 16.13
C ASP A 32 4.44 12.99 16.29
N GLU A 33 4.88 12.40 15.18
CA GLU A 33 5.92 11.35 15.16
C GLU A 33 7.08 11.92 14.37
N ALA A 34 8.03 12.51 15.11
CA ALA A 34 9.19 13.18 14.56
C ALA A 34 9.88 12.28 13.52
N PRO A 35 10.02 12.72 12.24
CA PRO A 35 11.02 12.13 11.38
C PRO A 35 12.38 12.30 12.07
N LEU A 36 13.24 11.27 12.02
CA LEU A 36 14.62 11.37 12.47
C LEU A 36 15.32 12.46 11.64
N ILE A 37 15.34 13.68 12.16
CA ILE A 37 16.16 14.78 11.68
C ILE A 37 17.55 14.54 12.24
N PHE A 38 18.51 14.26 11.38
CA PHE A 38 19.92 14.28 11.76
C PHE A 38 20.34 15.76 11.86
N GLU A 39 20.53 16.23 13.09
CA GLU A 39 21.19 17.51 13.33
C GLU A 39 22.64 17.40 12.86
N ASP A 40 23.01 18.28 11.91
CA ASP A 40 24.39 18.50 11.48
C ASP A 40 25.14 19.16 12.65
N GLU A 41 25.81 18.35 13.48
CA GLU A 41 26.88 18.83 14.35
C GLU A 41 28.25 18.47 13.75
N ASP A 42 29.04 19.52 13.52
CA ASP A 42 30.47 19.65 13.23
C ASP A 42 31.25 18.36 12.91
N GLU A 43 31.77 18.30 11.66
CA GLU A 43 32.65 17.25 11.14
C GLU A 43 33.77 16.84 12.12
N PRO A 44 33.72 15.63 12.73
CA PRO A 44 34.93 15.00 13.21
C PRO A 44 35.54 14.20 12.05
N LYS A 45 36.87 14.11 12.00
CA LYS A 45 37.58 13.18 11.08
C LYS A 45 37.03 11.76 11.28
N ILE A 46 36.14 11.33 10.39
CA ILE A 46 35.50 10.04 10.45
C ILE A 46 36.51 8.98 10.01
N SER A 47 36.94 8.13 10.94
CA SER A 47 37.81 6.97 10.66
C SER A 47 37.08 5.99 9.75
N ALA A 48 37.77 5.41 8.76
CA ALA A 48 37.21 4.44 7.81
C ALA A 48 36.50 3.26 8.51
N GLU A 49 36.99 2.85 9.68
CA GLU A 49 36.37 1.80 10.51
C GLU A 49 34.98 2.18 11.01
N SER A 50 34.76 3.46 11.34
CA SER A 50 33.45 3.95 11.78
C SER A 50 32.43 4.07 10.64
N ILE A 51 32.90 4.30 9.40
CA ILE A 51 32.07 4.27 8.19
C ILE A 51 31.65 2.83 7.88
N ILE A 52 32.58 1.87 8.01
CA ILE A 52 32.30 0.44 7.81
C ILE A 52 31.32 -0.06 8.88
N LEU A 53 31.49 0.32 10.16
CA LEU A 53 30.58 -0.09 11.22
C LEU A 53 29.17 0.50 11.05
N ARG A 54 29.07 1.80 10.72
CA ARG A 54 27.78 2.48 10.48
C ARG A 54 27.06 1.90 9.27
N SER A 55 27.76 1.71 8.15
CA SER A 55 27.16 1.10 6.95
C SER A 55 26.63 -0.30 7.24
N ASN A 56 27.34 -1.13 8.01
CA ASN A 56 26.85 -2.46 8.40
C ASN A 56 25.53 -2.40 9.19
N GLN A 57 25.40 -1.48 10.15
CA GLN A 57 24.15 -1.31 10.90
C GLN A 57 22.99 -0.80 10.03
N THR A 58 23.28 0.12 9.09
CA THR A 58 22.27 0.62 8.14
C THR A 58 21.79 -0.50 7.22
N ILE A 59 22.70 -1.36 6.75
CA ILE A 59 22.39 -2.53 5.93
C ILE A 59 21.47 -3.49 6.69
N GLU A 60 21.82 -3.86 7.92
CA GLU A 60 21.01 -4.75 8.74
C GLU A 60 19.59 -4.21 8.94
N LYS A 61 19.45 -2.91 9.24
CA LYS A 61 18.14 -2.26 9.37
C LYS A 61 17.34 -2.30 8.07
N CYS A 62 17.97 -2.04 6.93
CA CYS A 62 17.31 -2.11 5.62
C CYS A 62 16.86 -3.54 5.30
N ILE A 63 17.73 -4.53 5.50
CA ILE A 63 17.43 -5.94 5.29
C ILE A 63 16.25 -6.36 6.17
N LEU A 64 16.30 -6.03 7.46
CA LEU A 64 15.23 -6.36 8.40
C LEU A 64 13.91 -5.73 7.99
N ALA A 65 13.90 -4.42 7.68
CA ALA A 65 12.70 -3.72 7.25
C ALA A 65 12.07 -4.36 6.00
N PHE A 66 12.86 -4.58 4.94
CA PHE A 66 12.34 -5.19 3.71
C PHE A 66 11.91 -6.65 3.89
N ALA A 67 12.61 -7.42 4.73
CA ALA A 67 12.22 -8.78 5.06
C ALA A 67 10.88 -8.80 5.81
N THR A 68 10.70 -7.92 6.79
CA THR A 68 9.44 -7.79 7.53
C THR A 68 8.28 -7.42 6.60
N HIS A 69 8.46 -6.46 5.68
CA HIS A 69 7.41 -6.13 4.72
C HIS A 69 7.10 -7.28 3.75
N ALA A 70 8.10 -8.05 3.32
CA ALA A 70 7.89 -9.19 2.46
C ALA A 70 7.05 -10.28 3.16
N ILE A 71 7.35 -10.59 4.42
CA ILE A 71 6.58 -11.54 5.22
C ILE A 71 5.15 -11.04 5.44
N GLU A 72 4.98 -9.76 5.79
CA GLU A 72 3.66 -9.21 6.06
C GLU A 72 2.79 -9.13 4.80
N ALA A 73 3.37 -8.82 3.64
CA ALA A 73 2.66 -8.87 2.37
C ALA A 73 2.21 -10.29 1.99
N GLU A 74 3.02 -11.30 2.29
CA GLU A 74 2.62 -12.70 2.12
C GLU A 74 1.45 -13.08 3.04
N ASN A 75 1.45 -12.57 4.27
CA ASN A 75 0.29 -12.71 5.18
C ASN A 75 -0.97 -12.03 4.61
N PHE A 76 -0.84 -10.86 3.99
CA PHE A 76 -1.98 -10.21 3.34
C PHE A 76 -2.49 -10.98 2.14
N LEU A 77 -1.61 -11.53 1.30
CA LEU A 77 -1.99 -12.36 0.17
C LEU A 77 -2.77 -13.60 0.65
N ASN A 78 -2.28 -14.26 1.69
CA ASN A 78 -2.95 -15.40 2.30
C ASN A 78 -4.33 -15.03 2.88
N GLN A 79 -4.45 -13.89 3.57
CA GLN A 79 -5.74 -13.39 4.07
C GLN A 79 -6.71 -13.04 2.94
N ALA A 80 -6.21 -12.41 1.87
CA ALA A 80 -7.01 -12.04 0.70
C ALA A 80 -7.65 -13.28 0.07
N VAL A 81 -6.83 -14.26 -0.29
CA VAL A 81 -7.25 -15.45 -1.04
C VAL A 81 -8.10 -16.39 -0.20
N ASN A 82 -7.76 -16.60 1.07
CA ASN A 82 -8.40 -17.62 1.88
C ASN A 82 -9.58 -17.12 2.72
N THR A 83 -9.65 -15.82 3.00
CA THR A 83 -10.68 -15.26 3.91
C THR A 83 -11.53 -14.23 3.20
N HIS A 84 -10.92 -13.16 2.69
CA HIS A 84 -11.65 -11.98 2.28
C HIS A 84 -12.34 -12.13 0.92
N PHE A 85 -11.63 -12.57 -0.12
CA PHE A 85 -12.21 -12.74 -1.46
C PHE A 85 -13.34 -13.76 -1.47
N PRO A 86 -13.19 -14.97 -0.88
CA PRO A 86 -14.29 -15.93 -0.83
C PRO A 86 -15.53 -15.37 -0.12
N THR A 87 -15.34 -14.63 0.98
CA THR A 87 -16.46 -14.06 1.74
C THR A 87 -17.32 -13.11 0.91
N ILE A 88 -16.71 -12.33 0.02
CA ILE A 88 -17.44 -11.40 -0.86
C ILE A 88 -18.04 -12.14 -2.05
N LEU A 89 -17.28 -13.06 -2.64
CA LEU A 89 -17.72 -13.86 -3.79
C LEU A 89 -18.91 -14.76 -3.45
N LEU A 90 -18.99 -15.23 -2.20
CA LEU A 90 -20.09 -16.07 -1.72
C LEU A 90 -21.29 -15.28 -1.19
N TYR A 91 -21.31 -13.95 -1.37
CA TYR A 91 -22.49 -13.16 -1.02
C TYR A 91 -23.69 -13.60 -1.87
N GLU A 92 -24.68 -14.18 -1.20
CA GLU A 92 -25.80 -14.86 -1.84
C GLU A 92 -26.66 -13.91 -2.70
N GLU A 93 -26.88 -14.33 -3.94
CA GLU A 93 -27.88 -13.72 -4.82
C GLU A 93 -29.27 -14.21 -4.41
N MET A 94 -30.21 -13.29 -4.24
CA MET A 94 -31.62 -13.65 -4.10
C MET A 94 -32.45 -12.97 -5.17
N GLU A 95 -33.24 -13.77 -5.87
CA GLU A 95 -34.26 -13.30 -6.80
C GLU A 95 -35.42 -12.70 -6.01
N SER A 96 -35.74 -11.44 -6.28
CA SER A 96 -36.89 -10.72 -5.70
C SER A 96 -37.00 -10.72 -4.15
N PRO A 97 -35.96 -10.30 -3.42
CA PRO A 97 -36.01 -10.24 -1.96
C PRO A 97 -36.93 -9.10 -1.48
N THR A 98 -37.60 -9.31 -0.35
CA THR A 98 -38.30 -8.22 0.34
C THR A 98 -37.29 -7.23 0.96
N GLN A 99 -37.70 -5.98 1.17
CA GLN A 99 -36.82 -4.98 1.78
C GLN A 99 -36.32 -5.41 3.18
N ALA A 100 -37.19 -6.05 3.98
CA ALA A 100 -36.83 -6.55 5.30
C ALA A 100 -35.74 -7.63 5.24
N GLU A 101 -35.80 -8.54 4.26
CA GLU A 101 -34.79 -9.58 4.05
C GLU A 101 -33.45 -8.99 3.59
N VAL A 102 -33.48 -8.01 2.68
CA VAL A 102 -32.25 -7.30 2.25
C VAL A 102 -31.58 -6.61 3.44
N VAL A 103 -32.36 -5.92 4.28
CA VAL A 103 -31.84 -5.22 5.47
C VAL A 103 -31.26 -6.21 6.48
N ALA A 104 -31.96 -7.32 6.75
CA ALA A 104 -31.51 -8.35 7.68
C ALA A 104 -30.25 -9.09 7.18
N ARG A 105 -30.13 -9.33 5.86
CA ARG A 105 -28.94 -9.93 5.27
C ARG A 105 -27.77 -8.96 5.30
N MET A 106 -27.97 -7.72 4.86
CA MET A 106 -26.90 -6.73 4.82
C MET A 106 -26.39 -6.41 6.22
N SER A 107 -27.25 -6.35 7.24
CA SER A 107 -26.81 -6.15 8.63
C SER A 107 -25.96 -7.31 9.15
N ARG A 108 -26.24 -8.56 8.75
CA ARG A 108 -25.39 -9.73 9.05
C ARG A 108 -24.07 -9.72 8.28
N PHE A 109 -24.07 -9.18 7.07
CA PHE A 109 -22.88 -9.10 6.22
C PHE A 109 -22.01 -7.88 6.53
N LEU A 110 -22.56 -6.86 7.19
CA LEU A 110 -21.87 -5.61 7.51
C LEU A 110 -20.53 -5.80 8.25
N PRO A 111 -20.41 -6.70 9.26
CA PRO A 111 -19.12 -6.94 9.91
C PRO A 111 -18.06 -7.47 8.94
N ALA A 112 -18.44 -8.30 7.96
CA ALA A 112 -17.53 -8.80 6.95
C ALA A 112 -17.06 -7.68 6.00
N LEU A 113 -17.97 -6.79 5.59
CA LEU A 113 -17.63 -5.61 4.80
C LEU A 113 -16.71 -4.65 5.54
N HIS A 114 -16.95 -4.44 6.84
CA HIS A 114 -16.10 -3.62 7.69
C HIS A 114 -14.69 -4.22 7.81
N ALA A 115 -14.61 -5.51 8.16
CA ALA A 115 -13.32 -6.21 8.26
C ALA A 115 -12.57 -6.20 6.93
N PHE A 116 -13.28 -6.28 5.81
CA PHE A 116 -12.69 -6.16 4.49
C PHE A 116 -12.15 -4.75 4.20
N ALA A 117 -12.92 -3.70 4.51
CA ALA A 117 -12.47 -2.32 4.37
C ALA A 117 -11.21 -2.04 5.20
N ASP A 118 -11.17 -2.50 6.45
CA ASP A 118 -10.00 -2.39 7.33
C ASP A 118 -8.79 -3.13 6.77
N PHE A 119 -9.01 -4.33 6.22
CA PHE A 119 -7.97 -5.10 5.54
C PHE A 119 -7.38 -4.34 4.36
N LEU A 120 -8.21 -3.77 3.47
CA LEU A 120 -7.74 -2.97 2.34
C LEU A 120 -7.00 -1.71 2.80
N GLY A 121 -7.45 -1.09 3.90
CA GLY A 121 -6.74 0.04 4.52
C GLY A 121 -5.31 -0.34 4.92
N ARG A 122 -5.14 -1.51 5.56
CA ARG A 122 -3.82 -2.04 5.94
C ARG A 122 -2.94 -2.36 4.73
N VAL A 123 -3.49 -3.01 3.70
CA VAL A 123 -2.78 -3.31 2.44
C VAL A 123 -2.31 -2.02 1.75
N SER A 124 -3.18 -1.02 1.66
CA SER A 124 -2.87 0.28 1.05
C SER A 124 -1.80 1.03 1.83
N LEU A 125 -1.85 1.01 3.16
CA LEU A 125 -0.82 1.59 4.01
C LEU A 125 0.53 0.90 3.81
N MET A 126 0.55 -0.44 3.81
CA MET A 126 1.76 -1.21 3.57
C MET A 126 2.39 -0.90 2.21
N PHE A 127 1.56 -0.82 1.15
CA PHE A 127 2.02 -0.46 -0.19
C PHE A 127 2.72 0.91 -0.19
N ARG A 128 2.10 1.93 0.42
CA ARG A 128 2.68 3.27 0.54
C ARG A 128 3.99 3.27 1.34
N ASN A 129 4.02 2.58 2.48
CA ASN A 129 5.19 2.50 3.34
C ASN A 129 6.36 1.84 2.60
N LEU A 130 6.11 0.72 1.93
CA LEU A 130 7.15 0.02 1.16
C LEU A 130 7.67 0.88 0.01
N LEU A 131 6.80 1.61 -0.69
CA LEU A 131 7.18 2.54 -1.75
C LEU A 131 8.06 3.69 -1.21
N GLN A 132 7.69 4.26 -0.07
CA GLN A 132 8.48 5.29 0.60
C GLN A 132 9.85 4.78 1.05
N GLN A 133 9.92 3.55 1.57
CA GLN A 133 11.19 2.96 1.99
C GLN A 133 12.11 2.61 0.82
N ILE A 134 11.56 2.12 -0.30
CA ILE A 134 12.33 1.93 -1.53
C ILE A 134 12.89 3.26 -2.01
N ARG A 135 12.07 4.32 -2.00
CA ARG A 135 12.53 5.68 -2.34
C ARG A 135 13.62 6.15 -1.39
N ALA A 136 13.44 5.99 -0.09
CA ALA A 136 14.42 6.39 0.93
C ALA A 136 15.74 5.63 0.76
N PHE A 137 15.68 4.33 0.49
CA PHE A 137 16.86 3.50 0.24
C PHE A 137 17.71 4.00 -0.93
N TYR A 138 17.07 4.34 -2.06
CA TYR A 138 17.78 4.92 -3.22
C TYR A 138 18.20 6.38 -3.02
N GLY A 139 17.65 7.04 -1.99
CA GLY A 139 18.03 8.39 -1.56
C GLY A 139 19.22 8.43 -0.60
N LEU A 140 19.67 7.28 -0.08
CA LEU A 140 20.83 7.21 0.81
C LEU A 140 22.09 7.75 0.14
N SER A 141 22.83 8.56 0.88
CA SER A 141 24.11 9.11 0.44
C SER A 141 25.20 8.03 0.41
N GLN A 142 26.27 8.27 -0.36
CA GLN A 142 27.44 7.38 -0.41
C GLN A 142 28.15 7.25 0.95
N ALA A 143 27.97 8.23 1.85
CA ALA A 143 28.53 8.20 3.20
C ALA A 143 27.74 7.27 4.14
N GLU A 144 26.43 7.13 3.93
CA GLU A 144 25.54 6.28 4.74
C GLU A 144 25.56 4.83 4.27
N LEU A 145 25.50 4.64 2.94
CA LEU A 145 25.52 3.33 2.33
C LEU A 145 26.23 3.36 0.97
N PRO A 146 27.50 2.90 0.90
CA PRO A 146 28.23 2.84 -0.36
C PRO A 146 27.53 1.93 -1.36
N ASN A 147 27.49 2.36 -2.62
CA ASN A 147 26.92 1.58 -3.75
C ASN A 147 25.43 1.21 -3.59
N SER A 148 24.66 1.89 -2.74
CA SER A 148 23.21 1.65 -2.55
C SER A 148 22.43 1.62 -3.87
N LYS A 149 22.81 2.45 -4.85
CA LYS A 149 22.18 2.54 -6.18
C LYS A 149 22.40 1.31 -7.07
N GLU A 150 23.44 0.52 -6.79
CA GLU A 150 23.75 -0.69 -7.54
C GLU A 150 23.00 -1.91 -6.99
N TRP A 151 22.38 -1.78 -5.81
CA TRP A 151 21.72 -2.88 -5.15
C TRP A 151 20.32 -3.10 -5.73
N SER A 152 20.05 -4.36 -6.11
CA SER A 152 18.77 -4.75 -6.66
C SER A 152 17.75 -5.00 -5.54
N LEU A 153 16.73 -4.16 -5.44
CA LEU A 153 15.58 -4.37 -4.54
C LEU A 153 14.48 -5.24 -5.19
N THR A 154 14.86 -6.21 -6.02
CA THR A 154 13.92 -7.01 -6.84
C THR A 154 12.84 -7.68 -5.99
N ARG A 155 13.18 -8.19 -4.80
CA ARG A 155 12.20 -8.77 -3.88
C ARG A 155 11.20 -7.73 -3.40
N SER A 156 11.64 -6.54 -3.00
CA SER A 156 10.77 -5.45 -2.55
C SER A 156 9.83 -4.97 -3.66
N TRP A 157 10.33 -4.89 -4.90
CA TRP A 157 9.49 -4.57 -6.06
C TRP A 157 8.44 -5.66 -6.34
N ARG A 158 8.80 -6.93 -6.19
CA ARG A 158 7.84 -8.03 -6.29
C ARG A 158 6.77 -7.93 -5.22
N THR A 159 7.16 -7.66 -3.98
CA THR A 159 6.24 -7.45 -2.85
C THR A 159 5.25 -6.31 -3.14
N LEU A 160 5.70 -5.18 -3.71
CA LEU A 160 4.79 -4.12 -4.17
C LEU A 160 3.80 -4.62 -5.23
N GLY A 161 4.26 -5.44 -6.17
CA GLY A 161 3.41 -6.07 -7.18
C GLY A 161 2.34 -6.97 -6.56
N ASP A 162 2.70 -7.77 -5.56
CA ASP A 162 1.77 -8.66 -4.86
C ASP A 162 0.67 -7.84 -4.12
N LEU A 163 1.06 -6.77 -3.43
CA LEU A 163 0.12 -5.86 -2.77
C LEU A 163 -0.80 -5.16 -3.78
N LEU A 164 -0.26 -4.73 -4.92
CA LEU A 164 -1.06 -4.12 -5.99
C LEU A 164 -2.04 -5.12 -6.60
N ALA A 165 -1.63 -6.38 -6.78
CA ALA A 165 -2.49 -7.43 -7.28
C ALA A 165 -3.70 -7.66 -6.37
N ILE A 166 -3.52 -7.63 -5.04
CA ILE A 166 -4.63 -7.72 -4.07
C ILE A 166 -5.63 -6.57 -4.30
N LEU A 167 -5.13 -5.34 -4.46
CA LEU A 167 -5.98 -4.16 -4.68
C LEU A 167 -6.74 -4.25 -6.02
N MET A 168 -6.06 -4.64 -7.10
CA MET A 168 -6.68 -4.80 -8.41
C MET A 168 -7.74 -5.92 -8.42
N GLN A 169 -7.43 -7.08 -7.83
CA GLN A 169 -8.39 -8.18 -7.72
C GLN A 169 -9.61 -7.78 -6.89
N THR A 170 -9.40 -6.98 -5.85
CA THR A 170 -10.50 -6.42 -5.06
C THR A 170 -11.42 -5.57 -5.91
N ASP A 171 -10.86 -4.63 -6.69
CA ASP A 171 -11.65 -3.78 -7.57
C ASP A 171 -12.47 -4.62 -8.56
N GLU A 172 -11.87 -5.64 -9.16
CA GLU A 172 -12.55 -6.57 -10.06
C GLU A 172 -13.70 -7.33 -9.37
N ILE A 173 -13.50 -7.85 -8.16
CA ILE A 173 -14.53 -8.54 -7.37
C ILE A 173 -15.70 -7.59 -7.07
N VAL A 174 -15.41 -6.37 -6.62
CA VAL A 174 -16.44 -5.38 -6.27
C VAL A 174 -17.20 -4.88 -7.50
N LEU A 175 -16.54 -4.73 -8.65
CA LEU A 175 -17.16 -4.32 -9.91
C LEU A 175 -18.14 -5.36 -10.43
N HIS A 176 -17.81 -6.65 -10.32
CA HIS A 176 -18.62 -7.74 -10.87
C HIS A 176 -19.74 -8.22 -9.93
N HIS A 177 -19.67 -7.95 -8.61
CA HIS A 177 -20.74 -8.26 -7.67
C HIS A 177 -21.83 -7.18 -7.58
N ALA A 178 -22.70 -7.13 -8.60
CA ALA A 178 -23.81 -6.18 -8.67
C ALA A 178 -24.80 -6.29 -7.49
N TRP A 179 -24.96 -7.48 -6.91
CA TRP A 179 -25.91 -7.75 -5.82
C TRP A 179 -25.52 -7.10 -4.51
N VAL A 180 -24.24 -7.16 -4.12
CA VAL A 180 -23.73 -6.47 -2.92
C VAL A 180 -24.01 -4.98 -3.02
N LYS A 181 -23.70 -4.38 -4.19
CA LYS A 181 -23.92 -2.96 -4.44
C LYS A 181 -25.41 -2.59 -4.42
N ARG A 182 -26.27 -3.42 -5.00
CA ARG A 182 -27.73 -3.22 -5.00
C ARG A 182 -28.27 -3.25 -3.58
N ASP A 183 -27.94 -4.29 -2.83
CA ASP A 183 -28.45 -4.52 -1.49
C ASP A 183 -27.93 -3.48 -0.50
N TRP A 184 -26.69 -2.99 -0.69
CA TRP A 184 -26.14 -1.86 0.05
C TRP A 184 -26.95 -0.58 -0.18
N ASN A 185 -27.33 -0.30 -1.42
CA ASN A 185 -28.15 0.88 -1.75
C ASN A 185 -29.55 0.80 -1.14
N VAL A 186 -30.10 -0.40 -0.96
CA VAL A 186 -31.38 -0.61 -0.27
C VAL A 186 -31.22 -0.45 1.24
N TYR A 187 -30.16 -1.01 1.83
CA TYR A 187 -29.86 -0.90 3.26
C TYR A 187 -29.57 0.54 3.72
N ARG A 188 -28.93 1.34 2.86
CA ARG A 188 -28.57 2.74 3.16
C ARG A 188 -29.76 3.71 3.09
N ARG A 189 -30.85 3.33 2.42
CA ARG A 189 -32.05 4.17 2.27
C ARG A 189 -32.91 4.11 3.52
#